data_AF-A0A2T4Z3Q1-F1
#
_entry.id   AF-A0A2T4Z3Q1-F1
#
_cell.length_a   1.000
_cell.length_b   1.000
_cell.length_c   1.000
_cell.angle_alpha   90.00
_cell.angle_beta   90.00
_cell.angle_gamma   90.00
#
_symmetry.space_group_name_H-M   'P 1'
#
loop_
_entity.id
_entity.type
_entity.pdbx_description
1 polymer ?
#
loop_
_entity_poly.entity_id
_entity_poly.type
_entity_poly.pdbx_seq_one_letter_code
_entity_poly.pdbx_strand_id
1 'polypeptide(L)'
;MADWSLSDAYGEQTGDILSLELGNNLYEQLLSDPHFSRRIQSVRKEVFNRLGVYLPSVRIRSHSELEPNHYRICIRGNRLADGILHPPLRFSLTAKEGTVALHPVERVNGRWNPQEGEEAATILLTHLRQVIDRRLDQLITYDWVARWLKQAKSHTPDLVKELEERGLTPGILWSISKLLLKERVPLHPFEELLETVLEYYLIHPHEGYTPPEWTHPHPSDIAKFIAHKKKDRRLPLRSNKAKVIGFNGK
;
A
#
# COMPACT_ATOMS: atom_id res chain seq x y z
N MET A 1 24.51 36.58 -8.15
CA MET A 1 24.21 35.14 -8.05
C MET A 1 23.07 35.02 -7.08
N ALA A 2 21.94 34.44 -7.47
CA ALA A 2 20.88 34.18 -6.50
C ALA A 2 21.42 33.12 -5.53
N ASP A 3 21.49 33.45 -4.25
CA ASP A 3 21.90 32.50 -3.22
C ASP A 3 20.87 31.37 -3.20
N TRP A 4 21.35 30.14 -3.39
CA TRP A 4 20.55 28.94 -3.24
C TRP A 4 20.15 28.83 -1.76
N SER A 5 18.87 29.05 -1.45
CA SER A 5 18.40 29.11 -0.06
C SER A 5 18.16 27.72 0.52
N LEU A 6 18.12 27.63 1.86
CA LEU A 6 17.71 26.40 2.53
C LEU A 6 16.28 25.96 2.13
N SER A 7 15.41 26.92 1.80
CA SER A 7 14.06 26.63 1.29
C SER A 7 14.09 26.01 -0.09
N ASP A 8 14.97 26.49 -0.97
CA ASP A 8 15.16 25.93 -2.32
C ASP A 8 15.75 24.52 -2.22
N ALA A 9 16.80 24.36 -1.41
CA ALA A 9 17.40 23.06 -1.12
C ALA A 9 16.38 22.05 -0.55
N TYR A 10 15.52 22.48 0.38
CA TYR A 10 14.45 21.64 0.93
C TYR A 10 13.36 21.31 -0.11
N GLY A 11 13.00 22.26 -0.97
CA GLY A 11 12.06 22.05 -2.07
C GLY A 11 12.58 21.07 -3.13
N GLU A 12 13.89 21.05 -3.35
CA GLU A 12 14.55 20.08 -4.24
C GLU A 12 14.63 18.67 -3.64
N GLN A 13 14.47 18.50 -2.32
CA GLN A 13 14.37 17.18 -1.67
C GLN A 13 13.03 16.47 -1.90
N THR A 14 12.20 16.95 -2.84
CA THR A 14 10.91 16.36 -3.20
C THR A 14 11.07 15.13 -4.09
N GLY A 15 11.64 14.06 -3.54
CA GLY A 15 11.64 12.75 -4.18
C GLY A 15 10.25 12.13 -4.24
N ASP A 16 9.88 11.55 -5.37
CA ASP A 16 8.66 10.77 -5.50
C ASP A 16 8.67 9.59 -4.53
N ILE A 17 7.58 9.44 -3.76
CA ILE A 17 7.46 8.31 -2.83
C ILE A 17 7.44 6.99 -3.60
N LEU A 18 6.80 6.94 -4.76
CA LEU A 18 6.76 5.76 -5.63
C LEU A 18 6.92 6.19 -7.08
N SER A 19 7.96 5.70 -7.75
CA SER A 19 8.23 6.00 -9.15
C SER A 19 8.43 4.74 -9.99
N LEU A 20 8.02 4.85 -11.25
CA LEU A 20 8.26 3.90 -12.32
C LEU A 20 9.13 4.60 -13.37
N GLU A 21 10.41 4.26 -13.38
CA GLU A 21 11.39 4.73 -14.36
C GLU A 21 11.41 3.76 -15.53
N LEU A 22 11.32 4.30 -16.74
CA LEU A 22 11.28 3.53 -17.98
C LEU A 22 12.42 3.99 -18.90
N GLY A 23 13.09 3.04 -19.56
CA GLY A 23 13.91 3.37 -20.72
C GLY A 23 13.06 3.96 -21.84
N ASN A 24 13.68 4.73 -22.74
CA ASN A 24 12.96 5.54 -23.73
C ASN A 24 11.95 4.72 -24.57
N ASN A 25 12.33 3.54 -25.06
CA ASN A 25 11.43 2.71 -25.87
C ASN A 25 10.23 2.19 -25.05
N LEU A 26 10.43 1.74 -23.80
CA LEU A 26 9.31 1.37 -22.94
C LEU A 26 8.39 2.55 -22.65
N TYR A 27 8.97 3.73 -22.38
CA TYR A 27 8.20 4.92 -22.09
C TYR A 27 7.27 5.26 -23.26
N GLU A 28 7.81 5.33 -24.48
CA GLU A 28 7.05 5.62 -25.69
C GLU A 28 5.97 4.57 -25.97
N GLN A 29 6.34 3.29 -25.96
CA GLN A 29 5.41 2.19 -26.26
C GLN A 29 4.27 2.10 -25.23
N LEU A 30 4.58 2.18 -23.93
CA LEU A 30 3.57 2.05 -22.89
C LEU A 30 2.68 3.28 -22.77
N LEU A 31 3.23 4.49 -22.97
CA LEU A 31 2.43 5.72 -22.87
C LEU A 31 1.61 6.01 -24.13
N SER A 32 1.92 5.34 -25.25
CA SER A 32 1.04 5.35 -26.42
C SER A 32 -0.31 4.68 -26.16
N ASP A 33 -0.41 3.77 -25.18
CA ASP A 33 -1.68 3.22 -24.71
C ASP A 33 -2.39 4.24 -23.79
N PRO A 34 -3.50 4.87 -24.22
CA PRO A 34 -4.21 5.86 -23.42
C PRO A 34 -4.81 5.28 -22.12
N HIS A 35 -4.88 3.96 -21.99
CA HIS A 35 -5.40 3.27 -20.82
C HIS A 35 -4.31 2.90 -19.79
N PHE A 36 -3.02 2.96 -20.13
CA PHE A 36 -1.94 2.53 -19.24
C PHE A 36 -1.96 3.27 -17.89
N SER A 37 -2.09 4.59 -17.90
CA SER A 37 -2.20 5.40 -16.67
C SER A 37 -3.41 5.04 -15.83
N ARG A 38 -4.54 4.68 -16.45
CA ARG A 38 -5.74 4.20 -15.73
C ARG A 38 -5.50 2.84 -15.10
N ARG A 39 -4.79 1.94 -15.78
CA ARG A 39 -4.43 0.62 -15.23
C ARG A 39 -3.53 0.75 -14.00
N ILE A 40 -2.58 1.69 -14.00
CA ILE A 40 -1.77 2.01 -12.79
C ILE A 40 -2.65 2.55 -11.66
N GLN A 41 -3.62 3.40 -11.97
CA GLN A 41 -4.58 3.88 -10.97
C GLN A 41 -5.43 2.74 -10.40
N SER A 42 -5.83 1.76 -11.22
CA SER A 42 -6.55 0.58 -10.77
C SER A 42 -5.74 -0.24 -9.76
N VAL A 43 -4.43 -0.42 -9.96
CA VAL A 43 -3.57 -1.08 -8.96
C VAL A 43 -3.66 -0.37 -7.60
N ARG A 44 -3.60 0.96 -7.58
CA ARG A 44 -3.74 1.73 -6.33
C ARG A 44 -5.11 1.54 -5.67
N LYS A 45 -6.18 1.55 -6.48
CA LYS A 45 -7.56 1.34 -6.01
C LYS A 45 -7.78 -0.08 -5.47
N GLU A 46 -7.20 -1.09 -6.10
CA GLU A 46 -7.26 -2.48 -5.64
C GLU A 46 -6.64 -2.63 -4.25
N VAL A 47 -5.46 -2.03 -4.02
CA VAL A 47 -4.81 -2.05 -2.71
C VAL A 47 -5.65 -1.30 -1.67
N PHE A 48 -6.20 -0.13 -2.03
CA PHE A 48 -7.09 0.62 -1.15
C PHE A 48 -8.33 -0.19 -0.76
N ASN A 49 -8.99 -0.83 -1.72
CA ASN A 49 -10.19 -1.63 -1.46
C ASN A 49 -9.91 -2.84 -0.56
N ARG A 50 -8.70 -3.42 -0.65
CA ARG A 50 -8.32 -4.59 0.17
C ARG A 50 -7.85 -4.21 1.58
N LEU A 51 -7.12 -3.10 1.71
CA LEU A 51 -6.39 -2.76 2.92
C LEU A 51 -6.78 -1.43 3.56
N GLY A 52 -7.58 -0.59 2.90
CA GLY A 52 -7.95 0.74 3.39
C GLY A 52 -6.80 1.76 3.39
N VAL A 53 -5.67 1.46 2.76
CA VAL A 53 -4.52 2.36 2.70
C VAL A 53 -4.58 3.23 1.46
N TYR A 54 -4.53 4.54 1.66
CA TYR A 54 -4.35 5.48 0.56
C TYR A 54 -2.88 5.49 0.12
N LEU A 55 -2.63 5.07 -1.12
CA LEU A 55 -1.28 5.06 -1.69
C LEU A 55 -0.96 6.38 -2.40
N PRO A 56 0.30 6.86 -2.35
CA PRO A 56 0.73 7.99 -3.17
C PRO A 56 0.57 7.69 -4.67
N SER A 57 0.56 8.73 -5.51
CA SER A 57 0.62 8.58 -6.96
C SER A 57 1.92 7.90 -7.39
N VAL A 58 1.83 7.04 -8.40
CA VAL A 58 3.01 6.46 -9.06
C VAL A 58 3.49 7.47 -10.10
N ARG A 59 4.67 8.07 -9.92
CA ARG A 59 5.23 8.95 -10.95
C ARG A 59 5.90 8.10 -12.03
N ILE A 60 5.45 8.24 -13.27
CA ILE A 60 6.03 7.57 -14.43
C ILE A 60 6.96 8.56 -15.12
N ARG A 61 8.19 8.16 -15.41
CA ARG A 61 9.17 9.01 -16.08
C ARG A 61 10.04 8.22 -17.03
N SER A 62 10.43 8.85 -18.14
CA SER A 62 11.55 8.35 -18.91
C SER A 62 12.84 8.61 -18.15
N HIS A 63 13.78 7.66 -18.20
CA HIS A 63 15.07 7.77 -17.57
C HIS A 63 16.15 7.40 -18.57
N SER A 64 16.89 8.38 -19.06
CA SER A 64 17.84 8.23 -20.17
C SER A 64 19.03 7.32 -19.85
N GLU A 65 19.35 7.11 -18.57
CA GLU A 65 20.41 6.18 -18.15
C GLU A 65 19.94 4.71 -18.16
N LEU A 66 18.64 4.44 -18.33
CA LEU A 66 18.14 3.08 -18.49
C LEU A 66 18.24 2.66 -19.96
N GLU A 67 18.66 1.41 -20.17
CA GLU A 67 18.56 0.74 -21.46
C GLU A 67 17.12 0.82 -22.00
N PRO A 68 16.90 0.91 -23.34
CA PRO A 68 15.60 1.27 -23.90
C PRO A 68 14.42 0.41 -23.44
N ASN A 69 14.68 -0.88 -23.19
CA ASN A 69 13.69 -1.89 -22.80
C ASN A 69 13.67 -2.21 -21.30
N HIS A 70 14.41 -1.45 -20.49
CA HIS A 70 14.48 -1.66 -19.04
C HIS A 70 13.47 -0.76 -18.31
N TYR A 71 12.91 -1.29 -17.22
CA TYR A 71 12.17 -0.50 -16.25
C TYR A 71 12.76 -0.67 -14.85
N ARG A 72 12.47 0.29 -13.98
CA ARG A 72 12.83 0.26 -12.57
C ARG A 72 11.69 0.81 -11.72
N ILE A 73 11.41 0.14 -10.61
CA ILE A 73 10.43 0.56 -9.62
C ILE A 73 11.19 1.03 -8.39
N CYS A 74 10.96 2.29 -8.00
CA CYS A 74 11.67 2.92 -6.89
C CYS A 74 10.71 3.41 -5.82
N ILE A 75 11.15 3.37 -4.57
CA ILE A 75 10.48 4.06 -3.45
C ILE A 75 11.45 5.07 -2.87
N ARG A 76 11.08 6.36 -2.89
CA ARG A 76 11.94 7.47 -2.43
C ARG A 76 13.34 7.43 -3.08
N GLY A 77 13.37 7.19 -4.39
CA GLY A 77 14.61 7.04 -5.17
C GLY A 77 15.34 5.70 -5.00
N ASN A 78 15.02 4.89 -3.99
CA ASN A 78 15.65 3.58 -3.80
C ASN A 78 15.07 2.55 -4.78
N ARG A 79 15.93 1.97 -5.62
CA ARG A 79 15.58 0.86 -6.52
C ARG A 79 15.14 -0.36 -5.71
N LEU A 80 13.90 -0.81 -5.91
CA LEU A 80 13.37 -2.01 -5.26
C LEU A 80 13.17 -3.18 -6.21
N ALA A 81 12.91 -2.89 -7.49
CA ALA A 81 12.76 -3.90 -8.51
C ALA A 81 13.05 -3.31 -9.89
N ASP A 82 13.31 -4.18 -10.85
CA ASP A 82 13.55 -3.85 -12.25
C ASP A 82 13.33 -5.07 -13.13
N GLY A 83 13.34 -4.84 -14.43
CA GLY A 83 13.30 -5.91 -15.41
C GLY A 83 13.36 -5.39 -16.82
N ILE A 84 13.29 -6.32 -17.76
CA ILE A 84 13.33 -6.06 -19.20
C ILE A 84 11.98 -6.49 -19.78
N LEU A 85 11.42 -5.65 -20.65
CA LEU A 85 10.17 -5.92 -21.34
C LEU A 85 10.35 -5.63 -22.83
N HIS A 86 9.62 -6.34 -23.68
CA HIS A 86 9.75 -6.19 -25.13
C HIS A 86 8.40 -5.90 -25.79
N PRO A 87 7.71 -4.79 -25.47
CA PRO A 87 6.51 -4.42 -26.21
C PRO A 87 6.83 -4.20 -27.72
N PRO A 88 5.90 -4.53 -28.64
CA PRO A 88 4.56 -5.06 -28.41
C PRO A 88 4.51 -6.60 -28.24
N LEU A 89 5.65 -7.29 -28.10
CA LEU A 89 5.69 -8.73 -27.90
C LEU A 89 5.06 -9.14 -26.57
N ARG A 90 4.63 -10.39 -26.51
CA ARG A 90 4.03 -11.07 -25.36
C ARG A 90 4.99 -12.14 -24.84
N PHE A 91 5.02 -12.37 -23.54
CA PHE A 91 5.86 -13.39 -22.92
C PHE A 91 5.07 -14.69 -22.75
N SER A 92 5.58 -15.79 -23.30
CA SER A 92 4.97 -17.11 -23.22
C SER A 92 5.97 -18.15 -22.71
N LEU A 93 5.51 -19.07 -21.87
CA LEU A 93 6.28 -20.23 -21.41
C LEU A 93 6.31 -21.36 -22.45
N THR A 94 5.34 -21.38 -23.37
CA THR A 94 5.10 -22.46 -24.33
C THR A 94 5.48 -22.12 -25.75
N ALA A 95 5.79 -20.85 -26.02
CA ALA A 95 6.12 -20.39 -27.37
C ALA A 95 7.32 -21.15 -27.92
N LYS A 96 7.19 -21.62 -29.17
CA LYS A 96 8.24 -22.34 -29.89
C LYS A 96 9.26 -21.39 -30.52
N GLU A 97 8.79 -20.23 -30.97
CA GLU A 97 9.58 -19.20 -31.65
C GLU A 97 9.65 -17.91 -30.81
N GLY A 98 10.60 -17.04 -31.14
CA GLY A 98 10.81 -15.76 -30.46
C GLY A 98 12.05 -15.72 -29.56
N THR A 99 12.24 -14.58 -28.91
CA THR A 99 13.45 -14.25 -28.15
C THR A 99 13.41 -14.88 -26.78
N VAL A 100 14.37 -15.76 -26.47
CA VAL A 100 14.50 -16.39 -25.15
C VAL A 100 14.77 -15.33 -24.09
N ALA A 101 14.02 -15.38 -22.99
CA ALA A 101 14.21 -14.50 -21.85
C ALA A 101 13.71 -15.16 -20.56
N LEU A 102 14.05 -14.54 -19.43
CA LEU A 102 13.49 -14.88 -18.13
C LEU A 102 12.30 -13.95 -17.83
N HIS A 103 11.21 -14.49 -17.32
CA HIS A 103 10.08 -13.69 -16.87
C HIS A 103 10.56 -12.71 -15.77
N PRO A 104 10.33 -11.38 -15.89
CA PRO A 104 10.96 -10.41 -14.99
C PRO A 104 10.43 -10.49 -13.55
N VAL A 105 9.19 -10.99 -13.37
CA VAL A 105 8.58 -11.20 -12.04
C VAL A 105 8.79 -12.62 -11.52
N GLU A 106 8.29 -13.63 -12.24
CA GLU A 106 8.31 -15.04 -11.83
C GLU A 106 9.67 -15.73 -11.96
N ARG A 107 10.61 -15.14 -12.71
CA ARG A 107 11.97 -15.68 -12.92
C ARG A 107 11.98 -17.09 -13.52
N VAL A 108 11.05 -17.35 -14.43
CA VAL A 108 10.95 -18.61 -15.21
C VAL A 108 11.36 -18.41 -16.66
N ASN A 109 11.91 -19.44 -17.30
CA ASN A 109 12.33 -19.38 -18.70
C ASN A 109 11.12 -19.36 -19.63
N GLY A 110 11.17 -18.50 -20.65
CA GLY A 110 10.15 -18.41 -21.69
C GLY A 110 10.67 -17.63 -22.89
N ARG A 111 9.74 -17.17 -23.74
CA ARG A 111 10.07 -16.40 -24.93
C ARG A 111 9.14 -15.22 -25.14
N TRP A 112 9.71 -14.12 -25.61
CA TRP A 112 8.98 -12.99 -26.18
C TRP A 112 8.63 -13.28 -27.64
N ASN A 113 7.34 -13.25 -27.97
CA ASN A 113 6.82 -13.56 -29.29
C ASN A 113 5.60 -12.68 -29.61
N PRO A 114 5.26 -12.43 -30.88
CA PRO A 114 4.12 -11.58 -31.22
C PRO A 114 2.75 -12.27 -31.10
N GLN A 115 2.68 -13.60 -30.96
CA GLN A 115 1.43 -14.36 -31.11
C GLN A 115 0.68 -14.61 -29.79
N GLU A 116 1.38 -15.05 -28.74
CA GLU A 116 0.76 -15.57 -27.51
C GLU A 116 1.49 -15.17 -26.23
N GLY A 117 0.76 -15.23 -25.11
CA GLY A 117 1.29 -15.01 -23.77
C GLY A 117 0.82 -13.72 -23.11
N GLU A 118 1.53 -13.32 -22.05
CA GLU A 118 1.21 -12.15 -21.25
C GLU A 118 1.79 -10.86 -21.88
N GLU A 119 1.01 -9.79 -21.89
CA GLU A 119 1.45 -8.48 -22.38
C GLU A 119 2.49 -7.86 -21.44
N ALA A 120 3.49 -7.20 -22.02
CA ALA A 120 4.52 -6.45 -21.28
C ALA A 120 3.93 -5.50 -20.21
N ALA A 121 2.87 -4.75 -20.56
CA ALA A 121 2.20 -3.84 -19.63
C ALA A 121 1.56 -4.58 -18.45
N THR A 122 0.99 -5.77 -18.68
CA THR A 122 0.37 -6.59 -17.61
C THR A 122 1.44 -7.13 -16.66
N ILE A 123 2.55 -7.63 -17.21
CA ILE A 123 3.70 -8.09 -16.42
C ILE A 123 4.24 -6.96 -15.54
N LEU A 124 4.38 -5.75 -16.10
CA LEU A 124 4.85 -4.59 -15.37
C LEU A 124 3.92 -4.19 -14.22
N LEU A 125 2.60 -4.18 -14.47
CA LEU A 125 1.60 -3.86 -13.45
C LEU A 125 1.56 -4.93 -12.35
N THR A 126 1.72 -6.20 -12.71
CA THR A 126 1.87 -7.30 -11.75
C THR A 126 3.10 -7.09 -10.88
N HIS A 127 4.24 -6.71 -11.46
CA HIS A 127 5.44 -6.42 -10.68
C HIS A 127 5.25 -5.21 -9.75
N LEU A 128 4.67 -4.13 -10.26
CA LEU A 128 4.37 -2.93 -9.48
C LEU A 128 3.49 -3.26 -8.27
N ARG A 129 2.42 -4.04 -8.47
CA ARG A 129 1.56 -4.49 -7.37
C ARG A 129 2.33 -5.33 -6.36
N GLN A 130 3.19 -6.25 -6.79
CA GLN A 130 4.00 -7.05 -5.88
C GLN A 130 4.98 -6.19 -5.05
N VAL A 131 5.60 -5.18 -5.65
CA VAL A 131 6.49 -4.25 -4.93
C VAL A 131 5.70 -3.45 -3.90
N ILE A 132 4.55 -2.88 -4.31
CA ILE A 132 3.66 -2.14 -3.40
C ILE A 132 3.26 -3.02 -2.22
N ASP A 133 2.78 -4.24 -2.46
CA ASP A 133 2.31 -5.18 -1.43
C ASP A 133 3.40 -5.62 -0.45
N ARG A 134 4.68 -5.60 -0.88
CA ARG A 134 5.84 -5.93 -0.04
C ARG A 134 6.37 -4.74 0.76
N ARG A 135 5.88 -3.52 0.48
CA ARG A 135 6.45 -2.25 0.98
C ARG A 135 5.39 -1.24 1.43
N LEU A 136 4.19 -1.71 1.76
CA LEU A 136 3.08 -0.85 2.19
C LEU A 136 3.43 0.05 3.37
N ASP A 137 4.22 -0.47 4.31
CA ASP A 137 4.74 0.23 5.47
C ASP A 137 5.68 1.39 5.13
N GLN A 138 6.31 1.37 3.95
CA GLN A 138 7.19 2.44 3.44
C GLN A 138 6.43 3.47 2.60
N LEU A 139 5.25 3.11 2.08
CA LEU A 139 4.43 3.97 1.23
C LEU A 139 3.50 4.90 2.02
N ILE A 140 3.15 4.52 3.26
CA ILE A 140 2.34 5.36 4.13
C ILE A 140 3.16 6.50 4.74
N THR A 141 2.66 7.73 4.65
CA THR A 141 3.31 8.93 5.22
C THR A 141 2.54 9.48 6.40
N TYR A 142 3.24 10.25 7.23
CA TYR A 142 2.63 11.00 8.32
C TYR A 142 1.52 11.93 7.81
N ASP A 143 1.80 12.72 6.76
CA ASP A 143 0.83 13.66 6.19
C ASP A 143 -0.46 12.99 5.72
N TRP A 144 -0.36 11.80 5.12
CA TRP A 144 -1.54 11.05 4.71
C TRP A 144 -2.39 10.64 5.91
N VAL A 145 -1.78 10.13 6.98
CA VAL A 145 -2.49 9.73 8.20
C VAL A 145 -3.10 10.92 8.92
N ALA A 146 -2.36 12.03 9.02
CA ALA A 146 -2.86 13.27 9.62
C ALA A 146 -4.07 13.81 8.84
N ARG A 147 -4.01 13.81 7.50
CA ARG A 147 -5.14 14.20 6.65
C ARG A 147 -6.32 13.25 6.78
N TRP A 148 -6.07 11.94 6.91
CA TRP A 148 -7.13 10.95 7.07
C TRP A 148 -7.84 11.08 8.42
N LEU A 149 -7.09 11.31 9.50
CA LEU A 149 -7.66 11.61 10.82
C LEU A 149 -8.48 12.92 10.80
N LYS A 150 -7.97 13.95 10.12
CA LYS A 150 -8.72 15.20 9.91
C LYS A 150 -10.03 14.96 9.15
N GLN A 151 -10.03 14.08 8.15
CA GLN A 151 -11.24 13.69 7.44
C GLN A 151 -12.20 12.90 8.32
N ALA A 152 -11.69 12.00 9.18
CA ALA A 152 -12.53 11.29 10.14
C ALA A 152 -13.27 12.27 11.08
N LYS A 153 -12.62 13.36 11.49
CA LYS A 153 -13.23 14.40 12.34
C LYS A 153 -14.48 15.05 11.72
N SER A 154 -14.62 15.05 10.38
CA SER A 154 -15.83 15.56 9.73
C SER A 154 -16.99 14.55 9.69
N HIS A 155 -16.71 13.26 9.91
CA HIS A 155 -17.69 12.17 9.84
C HIS A 155 -18.06 11.64 11.23
N THR A 156 -17.07 11.49 12.11
CA THR A 156 -17.20 10.96 13.48
C THR A 156 -16.52 11.88 14.51
N PRO A 157 -16.98 13.14 14.65
CA PRO A 157 -16.30 14.16 15.43
C PRO A 157 -16.12 13.78 16.91
N ASP A 158 -17.13 13.18 17.53
CA ASP A 158 -17.10 12.84 18.96
C ASP A 158 -16.10 11.73 19.27
N LEU A 159 -16.03 10.70 18.42
CA LEU A 159 -15.04 9.62 18.54
C LEU A 159 -13.61 10.16 18.41
N VAL A 160 -13.37 11.01 17.41
CA VAL A 160 -12.03 11.61 17.21
C VAL A 160 -11.67 12.51 18.40
N LYS A 161 -12.61 13.30 18.90
CA LYS A 161 -12.39 14.17 20.06
C LYS A 161 -12.03 13.38 21.31
N GLU A 162 -12.77 12.31 21.63
CA GLU A 162 -12.48 11.46 22.78
C GLU A 162 -11.09 10.81 22.66
N LEU A 163 -10.73 10.33 21.46
CA LEU A 163 -9.40 9.78 21.21
C LEU A 163 -8.29 10.83 21.38
N GLU A 164 -8.49 12.06 20.90
CA GLU A 164 -7.57 13.19 21.09
C GLU A 164 -7.39 13.49 22.60
N GLU A 165 -8.47 13.54 23.38
CA GLU A 165 -8.45 13.75 24.84
C GLU A 165 -7.73 12.63 25.60
N ARG A 166 -7.77 11.40 25.06
CA ARG A 166 -7.01 10.24 25.56
C ARG A 166 -5.58 10.17 25.03
N GLY A 167 -5.13 11.16 24.28
CA GLY A 167 -3.75 11.28 23.81
C GLY A 167 -3.43 10.53 22.53
N LEU A 168 -4.42 10.19 21.69
CA LEU A 168 -4.15 9.75 20.32
C LEU A 168 -3.61 10.95 19.51
N THR A 169 -2.41 10.79 18.96
CA THR A 169 -1.81 11.76 18.04
C THR A 169 -1.73 11.19 16.62
N PRO A 170 -1.63 12.02 15.57
CA PRO A 170 -1.37 11.55 14.22
C PRO A 170 -0.11 10.68 14.12
N GLY A 171 0.91 10.96 14.95
CA GLY A 171 2.15 10.18 15.01
C GLY A 171 1.94 8.76 15.54
N ILE A 172 1.15 8.61 16.61
CA ILE A 172 0.76 7.31 17.15
C ILE A 172 -0.04 6.54 16.11
N LEU A 173 -1.05 7.17 15.50
CA LEU A 173 -1.88 6.53 14.49
C LEU A 173 -1.07 6.12 13.24
N TRP A 174 -0.10 6.93 12.84
CA TRP A 174 0.82 6.62 11.73
C TRP A 174 1.68 5.40 12.07
N SER A 175 2.24 5.36 13.28
CA SER A 175 3.04 4.22 13.76
C SER A 175 2.21 2.93 13.82
N ILE A 176 1.00 2.99 14.39
CA ILE A 176 0.04 1.87 14.39
C ILE A 176 -0.24 1.41 12.96
N SER A 177 -0.56 2.33 12.06
CA SER A 177 -0.88 2.02 10.67
C SER A 177 0.28 1.32 9.94
N LYS A 178 1.53 1.76 10.17
CA LYS A 178 2.72 1.10 9.63
C LYS A 178 2.86 -0.34 10.12
N LEU A 179 2.67 -0.56 11.42
CA LEU A 179 2.77 -1.89 12.02
C LEU A 179 1.68 -2.84 11.49
N LEU A 180 0.44 -2.34 11.38
CA LEU A 180 -0.66 -3.10 10.80
C LEU A 180 -0.41 -3.46 9.34
N LEU A 181 0.06 -2.50 8.52
CA LEU A 181 0.34 -2.73 7.11
C LEU A 181 1.53 -3.68 6.88
N LYS A 182 2.53 -3.67 7.77
CA LYS A 182 3.64 -4.63 7.74
C LYS A 182 3.13 -6.08 7.87
N GLU A 183 2.12 -6.29 8.71
CA GLU A 183 1.43 -7.58 8.90
C GLU A 183 0.22 -7.77 7.97
N ARG A 184 0.02 -6.88 6.98
CA ARG A 184 -1.12 -6.87 6.04
C ARG A 184 -2.49 -6.88 6.71
N VAL A 185 -2.59 -6.29 7.90
CA VAL A 185 -3.86 -6.06 8.58
C VAL A 185 -4.54 -4.84 7.94
N PRO A 186 -5.79 -4.96 7.44
CA PRO A 186 -6.46 -3.82 6.83
C PRO A 186 -6.77 -2.71 7.82
N LEU A 187 -6.66 -1.46 7.36
CA LEU A 187 -7.02 -0.25 8.08
C LEU A 187 -8.50 0.10 7.93
N HIS A 188 -9.18 -0.37 6.88
CA HIS A 188 -10.62 -0.20 6.73
C HIS A 188 -11.45 -1.23 7.53
N PRO A 189 -12.72 -0.91 7.84
CA PRO A 189 -13.28 0.44 7.89
C PRO A 189 -12.51 1.32 8.89
N PHE A 190 -12.27 2.59 8.54
CA PHE A 190 -11.41 3.45 9.35
C PHE A 190 -12.07 3.86 10.68
N GLU A 191 -13.38 4.03 10.68
CA GLU A 191 -14.16 4.25 11.91
C GLU A 191 -14.01 3.08 12.89
N GLU A 192 -14.20 1.85 12.43
CA GLU A 192 -13.98 0.64 13.23
C GLU A 192 -12.54 0.53 13.75
N LEU A 193 -11.55 0.95 12.96
CA LEU A 193 -10.16 1.04 13.42
C LEU A 193 -10.04 2.01 14.60
N LEU A 194 -10.62 3.21 14.51
CA LEU A 194 -10.63 4.21 15.58
C LEU A 194 -11.39 3.72 16.82
N GLU A 195 -12.53 3.07 16.67
CA GLU A 195 -13.26 2.44 17.78
C GLU A 195 -12.41 1.38 18.49
N THR A 196 -11.68 0.57 17.72
CA THR A 196 -10.78 -0.45 18.31
C THR A 196 -9.61 0.20 19.06
N VAL A 197 -9.11 1.34 18.59
CA VAL A 197 -8.12 2.15 19.31
C VAL A 197 -8.72 2.71 20.60
N LEU A 198 -9.97 3.18 20.56
CA LEU A 198 -10.67 3.68 21.75
C LEU A 198 -10.87 2.55 22.78
N GLU A 199 -11.31 1.38 22.33
CA GLU A 199 -11.45 0.18 23.19
C GLU A 199 -10.11 -0.14 23.87
N TYR A 200 -8.99 -0.06 23.14
CA TYR A 200 -7.67 -0.24 23.74
C TYR A 200 -7.41 0.78 24.86
N TYR A 201 -7.63 2.08 24.62
CA TYR A 201 -7.41 3.13 25.63
C TYR A 201 -8.33 3.01 26.85
N LEU A 202 -9.54 2.45 26.69
CA LEU A 202 -10.48 2.21 27.79
C LEU A 202 -10.03 1.04 28.69
N ILE A 203 -9.47 -0.02 28.09
CA ILE A 203 -9.02 -1.23 28.83
C ILE A 203 -7.61 -1.04 29.39
N HIS A 204 -6.79 -0.19 28.75
CA HIS A 204 -5.42 0.12 29.15
C HIS A 204 -5.30 1.63 29.43
N PRO A 205 -5.88 2.12 30.54
CA PRO A 205 -5.77 3.52 30.91
C PRO A 205 -4.30 3.92 31.05
N HIS A 206 -3.99 5.19 30.82
CA HIS A 206 -2.64 5.78 30.94
C HIS A 206 -1.95 5.55 32.29
N GLU A 207 -2.69 5.12 33.31
CA GLU A 207 -2.17 4.76 34.63
C GLU A 207 -1.51 3.37 34.70
N GLY A 208 -1.54 2.58 33.61
CA GLY A 208 -0.74 1.37 33.44
C GLY A 208 0.73 1.67 33.08
N TYR A 209 1.64 0.72 33.27
CA TYR A 209 3.09 0.89 33.01
C TYR A 209 3.36 1.37 31.57
N THR A 210 3.69 2.65 31.41
CA THR A 210 4.43 3.17 30.27
C THR A 210 5.92 3.14 30.62
N PRO A 211 6.81 2.64 29.73
CA PRO A 211 8.24 2.75 29.98
C PRO A 211 8.62 4.22 30.23
N PRO A 212 9.63 4.51 31.07
CA PRO A 212 9.92 5.88 31.54
C PRO A 212 10.13 6.95 30.44
N GLU A 213 10.37 6.53 29.20
CA GLU A 213 10.59 7.39 28.04
C GLU A 213 9.30 7.73 27.26
N TRP A 214 8.14 7.22 27.67
CA TRP A 214 6.89 7.30 26.90
C TRP A 214 5.76 7.99 27.64
N THR A 215 5.16 9.00 27.00
CA THR A 215 3.97 9.72 27.49
C THR A 215 2.65 9.09 27.01
N HIS A 216 2.71 8.06 26.16
CA HIS A 216 1.55 7.38 25.57
C HIS A 216 1.80 5.87 25.47
N PRO A 217 0.75 5.03 25.36
CA PRO A 217 0.91 3.61 25.11
C PRO A 217 1.72 3.35 23.85
N HIS A 218 2.56 2.30 23.88
CA HIS A 218 3.42 2.02 22.76
C HIS A 218 2.59 1.58 21.53
N PRO A 219 2.82 2.15 20.32
CA PRO A 219 2.04 1.84 19.12
C PRO A 219 1.99 0.35 18.77
N SER A 220 3.01 -0.44 19.14
CA SER A 220 2.98 -1.89 18.90
C SER A 220 1.92 -2.62 19.68
N ASP A 221 1.59 -2.17 20.87
CA ASP A 221 0.65 -2.88 21.74
C ASP A 221 -0.77 -2.63 21.26
N ILE A 222 -1.05 -1.39 20.86
CA ILE A 222 -2.27 -1.01 20.16
C ILE A 222 -2.40 -1.81 18.84
N ALA A 223 -1.34 -1.86 18.02
CA ALA A 223 -1.35 -2.60 16.76
C ALA A 223 -1.58 -4.10 16.94
N LYS A 224 -0.95 -4.73 17.95
CA LYS A 224 -1.18 -6.14 18.31
C LYS A 224 -2.61 -6.38 18.74
N PHE A 225 -3.16 -5.50 19.57
CA PHE A 225 -4.55 -5.56 20.01
C PHE A 225 -5.53 -5.51 18.83
N ILE A 226 -5.34 -4.55 17.92
CA ILE A 226 -6.14 -4.42 16.70
C ILE A 226 -6.03 -5.67 15.83
N ALA A 227 -4.80 -6.16 15.59
CA ALA A 227 -4.57 -7.34 14.77
C ALA A 227 -5.26 -8.59 15.33
N HIS A 228 -5.24 -8.76 16.66
CA HIS A 228 -5.92 -9.85 17.35
C HIS A 228 -7.45 -9.75 17.19
N LYS A 229 -8.04 -8.57 17.48
CA LYS A 229 -9.48 -8.33 17.32
C LYS A 229 -9.96 -8.56 15.88
N LYS A 230 -9.20 -8.11 14.88
CA LYS A 230 -9.54 -8.33 13.46
C LYS A 230 -9.40 -9.79 13.03
N LYS A 231 -8.49 -10.56 13.63
CA LYS A 231 -8.39 -12.01 13.40
C LYS A 231 -9.60 -12.75 13.99
N ASP A 232 -10.01 -12.38 15.20
CA ASP A 232 -11.14 -13.01 15.88
C ASP A 232 -12.47 -12.74 15.17
N ARG A 233 -12.67 -11.52 14.66
CA ARG A 233 -13.86 -11.16 13.85
C ARG A 233 -13.93 -11.90 12.51
N ARG A 234 -12.80 -12.41 11.99
CA ARG A 234 -12.73 -13.19 10.74
C ARG A 234 -12.95 -14.69 10.95
N LEU A 235 -12.89 -15.19 12.17
CA LEU A 235 -13.29 -16.56 12.46
C LEU A 235 -14.81 -16.65 12.25
N PRO A 236 -15.31 -17.62 11.46
CA PRO A 236 -16.76 -17.79 11.34
C PRO A 236 -17.33 -17.98 12.74
N LEU A 237 -18.42 -17.26 13.04
CA LEU A 237 -19.23 -17.52 14.23
C LEU A 237 -19.38 -19.03 14.32
N ARG A 238 -18.82 -19.64 15.37
CA ARG A 238 -19.00 -21.07 15.62
C ARG A 238 -20.49 -21.30 15.52
N SER A 239 -20.90 -22.09 14.52
CA SER A 239 -22.28 -22.53 14.35
C SER A 239 -22.67 -23.26 15.63
N ASN A 240 -23.20 -22.51 16.60
CA ASN A 240 -23.91 -23.09 17.70
C ASN A 240 -25.17 -23.63 17.06
N LYS A 241 -25.21 -24.95 16.84
CA LYS A 241 -26.44 -25.71 16.74
C LYS A 241 -27.18 -25.60 18.08
N ALA A 242 -27.61 -24.40 18.44
CA ALA A 242 -28.58 -24.17 19.48
C ALA A 242 -29.94 -24.45 18.83
N LYS A 243 -30.45 -25.61 19.18
CA LYS A 243 -31.80 -26.13 18.92
C LYS A 243 -32.81 -24.97 18.96
N VAL A 244 -33.31 -24.55 17.80
CA VAL A 244 -34.47 -23.66 17.72
C VAL A 244 -35.65 -24.46 18.29
N ILE A 245 -36.05 -24.14 19.51
CA ILE A 245 -37.29 -24.64 20.08
C ILE A 245 -38.41 -23.89 19.34
N GLY A 246 -38.98 -24.55 18.34
CA GLY A 246 -40.14 -24.04 17.63
C GLY A 246 -41.33 -23.93 18.58
N PHE A 247 -41.82 -22.72 18.81
CA PHE A 247 -43.14 -22.50 19.37
C PHE A 247 -44.17 -22.84 18.29
N ASN A 248 -44.79 -24.02 18.41
CA ASN A 248 -46.06 -24.30 17.74
C ASN A 248 -47.19 -23.76 18.64
N GLY A 249 -47.70 -22.57 18.32
CA GLY A 249 -48.98 -22.10 18.82
C GLY A 249 -50.11 -22.62 17.94
N LYS A 250 -51.07 -23.30 18.57
CA LYS A 250 -52.42 -23.55 18.02
C LYS A 250 -53.25 -22.28 18.09
#